data_AF-A0A4P8GRQ1-F1
#
_entry.id   AF-A0A4P8GRQ1-F1
#
_cell.length_a   1.000
_cell.length_b   1.000
_cell.length_c   1.000
_cell.angle_alpha   90.00
_cell.angle_beta   90.00
_cell.angle_gamma   90.00
#
_symmetry.space_group_name_H-M   'P 1'
#
loop_
_entity.id
_entity.type
_entity.pdbx_description
1 polymer ?
#
loop_
_entity_poly.entity_id
_entity_poly.type
_entity_poly.pdbx_seq_one_letter_code
_entity_poly.pdbx_strand_id
1 'polypeptide(L)'
;MAAKIRVTWPDGAICGICFTTALRTRGSCSGCGEERLLPGKATDGTDICGDCTGITTNMTCEGCGTETERFRAGNCIPCVLRTDLERCSTPTLPRT
;
A
#
# COMPACT_ATOMS: atom_id res chain seq x y z
N MET A 1 -5.90 -26.38 -2.63
CA MET A 1 -5.81 -25.54 -1.41
C MET A 1 -6.36 -24.17 -1.74
N ALA A 2 -7.24 -23.61 -0.91
CA ALA A 2 -7.72 -22.24 -1.09
C ALA A 2 -6.64 -21.25 -0.61
N ALA A 3 -6.49 -20.12 -1.31
CA ALA A 3 -5.57 -19.07 -0.88
C ALA A 3 -6.03 -18.48 0.47
N LYS A 4 -5.09 -18.21 1.37
CA LYS A 4 -5.39 -17.54 2.65
C LYS A 4 -5.88 -16.12 2.39
N ILE A 5 -7.08 -15.81 2.91
CA ILE A 5 -7.64 -14.46 2.87
C ILE A 5 -6.83 -13.54 3.78
N ARG A 6 -6.44 -12.38 3.26
CA ARG A 6 -5.66 -11.35 3.96
C ARG A 6 -6.57 -10.25 4.53
N VAL A 7 -7.55 -9.82 3.73
CA VAL A 7 -8.50 -8.77 4.09
C VAL A 7 -9.81 -8.99 3.34
N THR A 8 -10.90 -8.44 3.86
CA THR A 8 -12.18 -8.35 3.15
C THR A 8 -12.45 -6.90 2.81
N TRP A 9 -12.60 -6.61 1.53
CA TRP A 9 -12.99 -5.31 0.99
C TRP A 9 -14.44 -5.36 0.48
N PRO A 10 -15.04 -4.21 0.10
CA PRO A 10 -16.36 -4.19 -0.53
C PRO A 10 -16.45 -5.09 -1.76
N ASP A 11 -15.34 -5.24 -2.51
CA ASP A 11 -15.22 -6.14 -3.67
C ASP A 11 -15.16 -7.64 -3.29
N GLY A 12 -15.01 -7.96 -2.01
CA GLY A 12 -14.99 -9.33 -1.49
C GLY A 12 -13.69 -9.72 -0.77
N ALA A 13 -13.48 -11.03 -0.65
CA ALA A 13 -12.34 -11.59 0.08
C ALA A 13 -11.06 -11.54 -0.76
N ILE A 14 -10.04 -10.86 -0.25
CA ILE A 14 -8.79 -10.58 -0.97
C ILE A 14 -7.67 -11.45 -0.40
N CYS A 15 -7.04 -12.26 -1.26
CA CYS A 15 -5.85 -13.02 -0.90
C CYS A 15 -4.59 -12.14 -0.89
N GLY A 16 -3.48 -12.65 -0.35
CA GLY A 16 -2.23 -11.88 -0.26
C GLY A 16 -1.71 -11.35 -1.60
N ILE A 17 -1.80 -12.16 -2.67
CA ILE A 17 -1.33 -11.77 -4.01
C ILE A 17 -2.25 -10.70 -4.60
N CYS A 18 -3.58 -10.89 -4.54
CA CYS A 18 -4.53 -9.89 -5.02
C CYS A 18 -4.36 -8.56 -4.29
N PHE A 19 -4.10 -8.59 -2.98
CA PHE A 19 -3.82 -7.38 -2.21
C PHE A 19 -2.58 -6.65 -2.74
N THR A 20 -1.45 -7.33 -2.88
CA THR A 20 -0.22 -6.70 -3.38
C THR A 20 -0.36 -6.20 -4.82
N THR A 21 -1.10 -6.91 -5.68
CA THR A 21 -1.39 -6.44 -7.04
C THR A 21 -2.24 -5.17 -7.02
N ALA A 22 -3.31 -5.14 -6.23
CA ALA A 22 -4.16 -3.96 -6.08
C ALA A 22 -3.37 -2.74 -5.56
N LEU A 23 -2.45 -2.95 -4.60
CA LEU A 23 -1.60 -1.87 -4.07
C LEU A 23 -0.44 -1.44 -4.99
N ARG A 24 -0.38 -1.96 -6.22
CA ARG A 24 0.52 -1.50 -7.30
C ARG A 24 -0.22 -0.80 -8.42
N THR A 25 -1.55 -0.88 -8.48
CA THR A 25 -2.36 -0.20 -9.48
C THR A 25 -2.51 1.28 -9.14
N ARG A 26 -2.08 2.15 -10.04
CA ARG A 26 -2.21 3.61 -9.91
C ARG A 26 -2.75 4.21 -11.20
N GLY A 27 -3.37 5.36 -11.06
CA GLY A 27 -3.78 6.20 -12.18
C GLY A 27 -4.89 7.16 -11.75
N SER A 28 -5.54 7.75 -12.75
CA SER A 28 -6.63 8.68 -12.52
C SER A 28 -7.89 7.90 -12.16
N CYS A 29 -8.43 8.14 -10.96
CA CYS A 29 -9.63 7.47 -10.50
C CYS A 29 -10.84 7.88 -11.36
N SER A 30 -11.58 6.93 -11.95
CA SER A 30 -12.78 7.26 -12.74
C SER A 30 -13.95 7.79 -11.89
N GLY A 31 -13.92 7.60 -10.57
CA GLY A 31 -14.93 8.11 -9.64
C GLY A 31 -14.71 9.57 -9.20
N CYS A 32 -13.48 9.92 -8.81
CA CYS A 32 -13.16 11.27 -8.29
C CYS A 32 -12.19 12.09 -9.15
N GLY A 33 -11.56 11.51 -10.16
CA GLY A 33 -10.62 12.17 -11.08
C GLY A 33 -9.18 12.31 -10.57
N GLU A 34 -8.90 12.02 -9.30
CA GLU A 34 -7.57 12.21 -8.71
C GLU A 34 -6.57 11.11 -9.10
N GLU A 35 -5.30 11.47 -9.27
CA GLU A 35 -4.18 10.54 -9.49
C GLU A 35 -3.80 9.82 -8.19
N ARG A 36 -4.27 8.58 -8.01
CA ARG A 36 -4.16 7.86 -6.72
C ARG A 36 -3.86 6.38 -6.90
N LEU A 37 -3.74 5.68 -5.78
CA LEU A 37 -3.84 4.22 -5.75
C LEU A 37 -5.27 3.76 -6.06
N LEU A 38 -5.43 2.75 -6.93
CA LEU A 38 -6.71 2.23 -7.40
C LEU A 38 -6.94 0.77 -6.97
N PRO A 39 -7.07 0.49 -5.67
CA PRO A 39 -7.15 -0.88 -5.17
C PRO A 39 -8.52 -1.53 -5.35
N GLY A 40 -9.58 -0.74 -5.51
CA GLY A 40 -10.95 -1.24 -5.55
C GLY A 40 -11.53 -1.29 -6.96
N LYS A 41 -12.69 -1.91 -7.09
CA LYS A 41 -13.39 -2.07 -8.37
C LYS A 41 -14.73 -1.34 -8.39
N ALA A 42 -15.05 -0.71 -9.50
CA ALA A 42 -16.40 -0.23 -9.80
C ALA A 42 -17.28 -1.40 -10.28
N THR A 43 -18.60 -1.18 -10.36
CA THR A 43 -19.58 -2.19 -10.81
C THR A 43 -19.29 -2.73 -12.22
N ASP A 44 -18.66 -1.93 -13.07
CA ASP A 44 -18.25 -2.29 -14.43
C ASP A 44 -16.85 -2.95 -14.50
N GLY A 45 -16.18 -3.13 -13.36
CA GLY A 45 -14.86 -3.74 -13.25
C GLY A 45 -13.68 -2.77 -13.40
N THR A 46 -13.94 -1.47 -13.58
CA THR A 46 -12.89 -0.43 -13.66
C THR A 46 -12.19 -0.27 -12.32
N ASP A 47 -10.87 -0.05 -12.34
CA ASP A 47 -10.09 0.24 -11.13
C ASP A 47 -10.41 1.66 -10.61
N ILE A 48 -10.75 1.76 -9.32
CA ILE A 48 -11.07 3.03 -8.64
C ILE A 48 -10.41 3.10 -7.26
N CYS A 49 -10.28 4.32 -6.73
CA CYS A 49 -9.58 4.54 -5.47
C CYS A 49 -10.32 3.94 -4.26
N GLY A 50 -9.58 3.74 -3.17
CA GLY A 50 -10.13 3.18 -1.93
C GLY A 50 -11.27 4.02 -1.35
N ASP A 51 -11.16 5.34 -1.42
CA ASP A 51 -12.20 6.25 -0.92
C ASP A 51 -13.51 6.12 -1.70
N CYS A 52 -13.44 6.05 -3.04
CA CYS A 52 -14.61 5.87 -3.90
C CYS A 52 -15.28 4.50 -3.72
N THR A 53 -14.52 3.47 -3.37
CA THR A 53 -15.05 2.11 -3.12
C THR A 53 -15.49 1.88 -1.68
N GLY A 54 -15.11 2.75 -0.74
CA GLY A 54 -15.35 2.56 0.68
C GLY A 54 -14.39 1.58 1.35
N ILE A 55 -13.19 1.38 0.79
CA ILE A 55 -12.14 0.59 1.43
C ILE A 55 -11.54 1.41 2.59
N THR A 56 -11.65 0.87 3.81
CA THR A 56 -11.15 1.50 5.05
C THR A 56 -9.74 1.06 5.44
N THR A 57 -9.12 0.17 4.65
CA THR A 57 -7.75 -0.29 4.92
C THR A 57 -6.78 0.87 4.73
N ASN A 58 -5.99 1.20 5.76
CA ASN A 58 -4.98 2.24 5.66
C ASN A 58 -3.82 1.79 4.76
N MET A 59 -3.62 2.48 3.64
CA MET A 59 -2.58 2.23 2.64
C MET A 59 -1.63 3.42 2.53
N THR A 60 -1.64 4.34 3.49
CA THR A 60 -0.77 5.51 3.46
C THR A 60 0.47 5.22 4.31
N CYS A 61 1.65 5.41 3.70
CA CYS A 61 2.90 5.34 4.42
C CYS A 61 2.99 6.49 5.43
N GLU A 62 3.23 6.17 6.70
CA GLU A 62 3.37 7.19 7.76
C GLU A 62 4.62 8.06 7.59
N GLY A 63 5.69 7.52 7.00
CA GLY A 63 6.94 8.24 6.81
C GLY A 63 6.97 9.17 5.60
N CYS A 64 6.37 8.79 4.47
CA CYS A 64 6.43 9.59 3.23
C CYS A 64 5.08 10.05 2.69
N GLY A 65 3.96 9.65 3.31
CA GLY A 65 2.61 10.01 2.87
C GLY A 65 2.14 9.35 1.57
N THR A 66 2.98 8.56 0.90
CA THR A 66 2.60 7.88 -0.35
C THR A 66 1.60 6.76 -0.08
N GLU A 67 0.56 6.69 -0.89
CA GLU A 67 -0.40 5.57 -0.90
C GLU A 67 0.28 4.32 -1.49
N THR A 68 0.61 3.31 -0.70
CA THR A 68 1.28 2.08 -1.13
C THR A 68 1.11 0.96 -0.09
N GLU A 69 1.61 -0.24 -0.39
CA GLU A 69 1.63 -1.33 0.57
C GLU A 69 2.49 -0.99 1.79
N ARG A 70 1.85 -0.91 2.96
CA ARG A 70 2.53 -0.82 4.26
C ARG A 70 3.23 -2.14 4.56
N PHE A 71 4.51 -2.06 4.95
CA PHE A 71 5.36 -3.22 5.19
C PHE A 71 5.65 -3.43 6.68
N ARG A 72 6.29 -2.47 7.33
CA ARG A 72 6.71 -2.58 8.73
C ARG A 72 6.55 -1.25 9.44
N ALA A 73 6.03 -1.28 10.67
CA ALA A 73 5.83 -0.11 11.52
C ALA A 73 5.14 1.05 10.77
N GLY A 74 4.11 0.72 10.00
CA GLY A 74 3.34 1.68 9.22
C GLY A 74 4.01 2.34 8.01
N ASN A 75 5.23 1.91 7.70
CA ASN A 75 6.02 2.47 6.62
C ASN A 75 6.06 1.54 5.40
N CYS A 76 6.22 2.15 4.23
CA CYS A 76 6.44 1.43 2.98
C CYS A 76 7.84 0.82 2.91
N ILE A 77 8.04 -0.16 2.02
CA ILE A 77 9.34 -0.84 1.83
C ILE A 77 10.47 0.18 1.61
N PRO A 78 10.36 1.19 0.72
CA PRO A 78 11.43 2.18 0.52
C PRO A 78 11.80 2.97 1.79
N CYS A 79 10.82 3.43 2.56
CA CYS A 79 11.09 4.16 3.82
C CYS A 79 11.81 3.26 4.82
N VAL A 80 11.33 2.02 4.96
CA VAL A 80 11.93 1.04 5.86
C VAL A 80 13.38 0.74 5.46
N LEU A 81 13.64 0.51 4.18
CA LEU A 81 14.99 0.26 3.67
C LEU A 81 15.93 1.46 3.87
N ARG A 82 15.43 2.68 3.70
CA ARG A 82 16.20 3.89 3.97
C ARG A 82 16.61 3.97 5.44
N THR A 83 15.67 3.80 6.36
CA THR A 83 15.94 3.81 7.80
C THR A 83 16.90 2.69 8.21
N ASP A 84 16.76 1.49 7.66
CA ASP A 84 17.67 0.38 7.94
C ASP A 84 19.07 0.67 7.41
N LEU A 85 19.19 1.22 6.20
CA LEU A 85 20.46 1.61 5.61
C LEU A 85 21.15 2.69 6.44
N GLU A 86 20.42 3.72 6.87
CA GLU A 86 20.93 4.80 7.73
C GLU A 86 21.51 4.22 9.03
N ARG A 87 20.80 3.29 9.68
CA ARG A 87 21.27 2.59 10.89
C ARG A 87 22.56 1.84 10.64
N CYS A 88 22.66 1.11 9.54
CA CYS A 88 23.87 0.38 9.16
C CYS A 88 25.02 1.30 8.75
N SER A 89 24.72 2.46 8.15
CA SER A 89 25.71 3.41 7.64
C SER A 89 26.29 4.34 8.70
N THR A 90 25.76 4.32 9.93
CA THR A 90 26.35 5.08 11.03
C THR A 90 27.78 4.57 11.22
N PRO A 91 28.84 5.34 10.88
CA PRO A 91 30.17 4.89 11.19
C PRO A 91 30.23 4.81 12.72
N THR A 92 30.52 3.62 13.25
CA THR A 92 31.05 3.50 14.60
C THR A 92 32.38 4.22 14.58
N LEU A 93 32.38 5.55 14.76
CA LEU A 93 33.60 6.27 15.03
C LEU A 93 34.18 5.65 16.30
N PRO A 94 35.42 5.13 16.29
CA PRO A 94 36.07 4.82 17.55
C PRO A 94 36.14 6.12 18.35
N ARG A 95 35.59 6.10 19.57
CA ARG A 95 35.93 7.13 20.56
C ARG A 95 37.37 6.86 20.96
N THR A 96 38.22 7.87 20.72
CA THR A 96 39.66 8.00 21.01
C THR A 96 40.60 7.11 20.20
#